data_AF-A0A946ZQM5-F1
#
_entry.id   AF-A0A946ZQM5-F1
#
_cell.length_a   1.000
_cell.length_b   1.000
_cell.length_c   1.000
_cell.angle_alpha   90.00
_cell.angle_beta   90.00
_cell.angle_gamma   90.00
#
_symmetry.space_group_name_H-M   'P 1'
#
loop_
_entity.id
_entity.type
_entity.pdbx_description
1 polymer ?
#
loop_
_entity_poly.entity_id
_entity_poly.type
_entity_poly.pdbx_seq_one_letter_code
_entity_poly.pdbx_strand_id
1 'polypeptide(L)'
;LVNPECEIPEQVVAIHGISNEKVANEPTFAELSKEIYQFIKDSDLGGFNSDRFDIPLLAEEMLRAGVDFDMKNMVSIDVQTIFHKMEQRTLSAAFKFYCDKELVGAHGAKADTEATYEVLLAQLDRYPDLENNVKKLADFSTYRQNADFAGFIGFDEDEEEIFTFGKHKGKKVNVVLEEEPGYFGWILNADFPLYTKKVLTQIKLRKLNNKL
;
A
#
# COMPACT_ATOMS: atom_id res chain seq x y z
N LEU A 1 -26.75 -14.55 2.81
CA LEU A 1 -25.80 -13.63 3.47
C LEU A 1 -25.53 -14.20 4.87
N VAL A 2 -24.69 -13.58 5.69
CA VAL A 2 -24.41 -14.06 7.06
C VAL A 2 -24.53 -12.90 8.03
N ASN A 3 -25.24 -13.09 9.14
CA ASN A 3 -25.29 -12.13 10.23
C ASN A 3 -23.99 -12.23 11.06
N PRO A 4 -23.18 -11.17 11.15
CA PRO A 4 -21.90 -11.20 11.87
C PRO A 4 -22.06 -10.97 13.38
N GLU A 5 -23.29 -10.80 13.89
CA GLU A 5 -23.61 -10.53 15.29
C GLU A 5 -22.92 -9.27 15.86
N CYS A 6 -22.51 -8.36 14.96
CA CYS A 6 -21.91 -7.08 15.30
C CYS A 6 -22.30 -6.01 14.28
N GLU A 7 -22.10 -4.74 14.64
CA GLU A 7 -22.34 -3.63 13.73
C GLU A 7 -21.27 -3.57 12.64
N ILE A 8 -21.69 -3.62 11.38
CA ILE A 8 -20.82 -3.48 10.22
C ILE A 8 -20.46 -1.98 10.07
N PRO A 9 -19.16 -1.60 10.10
CA PRO A 9 -18.77 -0.20 9.96
C PRO A 9 -19.17 0.39 8.60
N GLU A 10 -19.59 1.66 8.58
CA GLU A 10 -20.06 2.35 7.35
C GLU A 10 -19.06 2.29 6.18
N GLN A 11 -17.77 2.36 6.47
CA GLN A 11 -16.72 2.26 5.44
C GLN A 11 -16.73 0.89 4.76
N VAL A 12 -16.98 -0.18 5.52
CA VAL A 12 -17.09 -1.53 4.98
C VAL A 12 -18.37 -1.64 4.15
N VAL A 13 -19.50 -1.10 4.67
CA VAL A 13 -20.77 -0.97 3.93
C VAL A 13 -20.56 -0.27 2.58
N ALA A 14 -19.83 0.84 2.55
CA ALA A 14 -19.55 1.57 1.31
C ALA A 14 -18.73 0.75 0.29
N ILE A 15 -17.83 -0.13 0.75
CA ILE A 15 -17.01 -0.98 -0.13
C ILE A 15 -17.82 -2.16 -0.68
N HIS A 16 -18.52 -2.90 0.19
CA HIS A 16 -19.13 -4.17 -0.19
C HIS A 16 -20.64 -4.12 -0.45
N GLY A 17 -21.32 -3.03 -0.08
CA GLY A 17 -22.77 -2.86 -0.22
C GLY A 17 -23.64 -3.74 0.68
N ILE A 18 -23.07 -4.48 1.64
CA ILE A 18 -23.77 -5.30 2.63
C ILE A 18 -24.03 -4.45 3.88
N SER A 19 -25.27 -4.00 4.10
CA SER A 19 -25.60 -3.19 5.26
C SER A 19 -26.10 -4.03 6.44
N ASN A 20 -26.13 -3.44 7.64
CA ASN A 20 -26.68 -4.09 8.84
C ASN A 20 -28.12 -4.57 8.62
N GLU A 21 -28.93 -3.81 7.88
CA GLU A 21 -30.33 -4.17 7.56
C GLU A 21 -30.42 -5.39 6.65
N LYS A 22 -29.47 -5.56 5.71
CA LYS A 22 -29.44 -6.70 4.79
C LYS A 22 -29.14 -8.02 5.49
N VAL A 23 -28.39 -7.97 6.60
CA VAL A 23 -27.96 -9.18 7.32
C VAL A 23 -28.76 -9.44 8.60
N ALA A 24 -29.62 -8.52 9.02
CA ALA A 24 -30.31 -8.58 10.31
C ALA A 24 -31.13 -9.88 10.52
N ASN A 25 -31.73 -10.42 9.45
CA ASN A 25 -32.54 -11.65 9.49
C ASN A 25 -31.86 -12.85 8.82
N GLU A 26 -30.57 -12.71 8.47
CA GLU A 26 -29.80 -13.77 7.86
C GLU A 26 -29.22 -14.69 8.95
N PRO A 27 -28.95 -15.96 8.64
CA PRO A 27 -28.37 -16.88 9.62
C PRO A 27 -26.98 -16.44 10.07
N THR A 28 -26.61 -16.79 11.30
CA THR A 28 -25.25 -16.56 11.81
C THR A 28 -24.27 -17.57 11.22
N PHE A 29 -22.97 -17.31 11.33
CA PHE A 29 -21.97 -18.29 10.89
C PHE A 29 -22.11 -19.61 11.66
N ALA A 30 -22.40 -19.57 12.96
CA ALA A 30 -22.56 -20.76 13.79
C ALA A 30 -23.68 -21.69 13.27
N GLU A 31 -24.80 -21.11 12.81
CA GLU A 31 -25.92 -21.85 12.22
C GLU A 31 -25.54 -22.52 10.89
N LEU A 32 -24.72 -21.86 10.07
CA LEU A 32 -24.28 -22.35 8.76
C LEU A 32 -23.03 -23.25 8.82
N SER A 33 -22.26 -23.18 9.91
CA SER A 33 -20.91 -23.76 10.03
C SER A 33 -20.83 -25.22 9.59
N LYS A 34 -21.80 -26.06 9.99
CA LYS A 34 -21.84 -27.48 9.62
C LYS A 34 -22.08 -27.68 8.12
N GLU A 35 -22.96 -26.89 7.51
CA GLU A 35 -23.22 -26.98 6.06
C GLU A 35 -22.00 -26.54 5.25
N ILE A 36 -21.39 -25.41 5.64
CA ILE A 36 -20.16 -24.91 5.01
C ILE A 36 -19.03 -25.93 5.16
N TYR A 37 -18.87 -26.54 6.35
CA TYR A 37 -17.85 -27.56 6.57
C TYR A 37 -18.08 -28.79 5.70
N GLN A 38 -19.31 -29.30 5.63
CA GLN A 38 -19.63 -30.44 4.76
C GLN A 38 -19.38 -30.14 3.29
N PHE A 39 -19.57 -28.89 2.87
CA PHE A 39 -19.30 -28.45 1.50
C PHE A 39 -17.80 -28.47 1.15
N ILE A 40 -16.92 -28.13 2.11
CA ILE A 40 -15.48 -27.95 1.83
C ILE A 40 -14.58 -29.10 2.30
N LYS A 41 -15.03 -29.96 3.23
CA LYS A 41 -14.16 -30.91 3.97
C LYS A 41 -13.34 -31.89 3.13
N ASP A 42 -13.75 -32.13 1.88
CA ASP A 42 -13.10 -33.07 0.95
C ASP A 42 -12.55 -32.33 -0.30
N SER A 43 -12.30 -31.03 -0.19
CA SER A 43 -11.84 -30.16 -1.27
C SER A 43 -10.54 -29.43 -0.92
N ASP A 44 -9.72 -29.19 -1.94
CA ASP A 44 -8.64 -28.21 -1.87
C ASP A 44 -9.22 -26.79 -1.98
N LEU A 45 -8.57 -25.83 -1.32
CA LEU A 45 -9.05 -24.45 -1.23
C LEU A 45 -8.22 -23.53 -2.12
N GLY A 46 -8.85 -22.97 -3.16
CA GLY A 46 -8.24 -21.97 -4.03
C GLY A 46 -8.82 -20.58 -3.79
N GLY A 47 -7.97 -19.56 -3.72
CA GLY A 47 -8.43 -18.18 -3.56
C GLY A 47 -7.37 -17.14 -3.93
N PHE A 48 -7.69 -15.86 -3.72
CA PHE A 48 -6.79 -14.74 -3.98
C PHE A 48 -6.55 -13.99 -2.67
N ASN A 49 -5.32 -14.04 -2.14
CA ASN A 49 -4.97 -13.62 -0.78
C ASN A 49 -5.62 -14.50 0.33
N SER A 50 -6.05 -15.71 -0.02
CA SER A 50 -6.81 -16.60 0.87
C SER A 50 -6.00 -17.13 2.04
N ASP A 51 -4.71 -17.45 1.82
CA ASP A 51 -3.83 -17.97 2.87
C ASP A 51 -3.62 -16.97 4.02
N ARG A 52 -3.79 -15.67 3.74
CA ARG A 52 -3.59 -14.58 4.72
C ARG A 52 -4.88 -14.03 5.29
N PHE A 53 -6.03 -14.37 4.72
CA PHE A 53 -7.31 -13.79 5.08
C PHE A 53 -8.42 -14.82 5.21
N ASP A 54 -8.93 -15.34 4.08
CA ASP A 54 -10.13 -16.18 4.06
C ASP A 54 -9.98 -17.48 4.84
N ILE A 55 -8.86 -18.19 4.66
CA ILE A 55 -8.60 -19.48 5.32
C ILE A 55 -8.41 -19.29 6.83
N PRO A 56 -7.56 -18.35 7.31
CA PRO A 56 -7.48 -18.03 8.74
C PRO A 56 -8.83 -17.62 9.34
N LEU A 57 -9.61 -16.77 8.65
CA LEU A 57 -10.93 -16.35 9.11
C LEU A 57 -11.89 -17.54 9.24
N LEU A 58 -11.96 -18.38 8.21
CA LEU A 58 -12.80 -19.56 8.18
C LEU A 58 -12.42 -20.56 9.28
N ALA A 59 -11.13 -20.79 9.48
CA ALA A 59 -10.64 -21.67 10.55
C ALA A 59 -11.06 -21.15 11.93
N GLU A 60 -10.85 -19.87 12.21
CA GLU A 60 -11.26 -19.24 13.48
C GLU A 60 -12.78 -19.32 13.70
N GLU A 61 -13.58 -19.02 12.68
CA GLU A 61 -15.05 -19.04 12.79
C GLU A 61 -15.60 -20.47 12.94
N MET A 62 -15.01 -21.46 12.26
CA MET A 62 -15.35 -22.88 12.46
C MET A 62 -15.07 -23.32 13.88
N LEU A 63 -13.90 -22.97 14.42
CA LEU A 63 -13.52 -23.31 15.80
C LEU A 63 -14.43 -22.59 16.82
N ARG A 64 -14.81 -21.33 16.58
CA ARG A 64 -15.79 -20.59 17.42
C ARG A 64 -17.17 -21.24 17.40
N ALA A 65 -17.58 -21.80 16.27
CA ALA A 65 -18.82 -22.55 16.13
C ALA A 65 -18.74 -23.98 16.71
N GLY A 66 -17.59 -24.40 17.25
CA GLY A 66 -17.38 -25.73 17.80
C GLY A 66 -17.23 -26.83 16.74
N VAL A 67 -16.90 -26.46 15.50
CA VAL A 67 -16.55 -27.39 14.41
C VAL A 67 -15.04 -27.59 14.41
N ASP A 68 -14.61 -28.85 14.57
CA ASP A 68 -13.19 -29.21 14.48
C ASP A 68 -12.72 -29.12 13.03
N PHE A 69 -12.16 -27.97 12.67
CA PHE A 69 -11.62 -27.70 11.36
C PHE A 69 -10.10 -27.87 11.36
N ASP A 70 -9.61 -28.78 10.51
CA ASP A 70 -8.19 -28.89 10.20
C ASP A 70 -7.96 -28.99 8.70
N MET A 71 -6.75 -28.60 8.29
CA MET A 71 -6.31 -28.65 6.89
C MET A 71 -5.39 -29.83 6.61
N LYS A 72 -5.32 -30.86 7.47
CA LYS A 72 -4.31 -31.93 7.32
C LYS A 72 -4.43 -32.69 6.00
N ASN A 73 -5.64 -32.76 5.46
CA ASN A 73 -5.95 -33.44 4.20
C ASN A 73 -6.39 -32.48 3.08
N MET A 74 -6.17 -31.17 3.26
CA MET A 74 -6.48 -30.14 2.25
C MET A 74 -5.19 -29.43 1.87
N VAL A 75 -5.05 -29.03 0.61
CA VAL A 75 -4.05 -28.02 0.24
C VAL A 75 -4.73 -26.68 -0.05
N SER A 76 -3.99 -25.59 0.18
CA SER A 76 -4.40 -24.27 -0.25
C SER A 76 -3.59 -23.77 -1.43
N ILE A 77 -4.26 -23.08 -2.35
CA ILE A 77 -3.66 -22.41 -3.50
C ILE A 77 -4.03 -20.93 -3.42
N ASP A 78 -3.07 -20.11 -3.02
CA ASP A 78 -3.19 -18.65 -3.09
C ASP A 78 -2.66 -18.12 -4.43
N VAL A 79 -3.60 -17.73 -5.29
CA VAL A 79 -3.33 -17.16 -6.62
C VAL A 79 -2.58 -15.82 -6.52
N GLN A 80 -2.77 -15.04 -5.46
CA GLN A 80 -2.03 -13.79 -5.28
C GLN A 80 -0.54 -14.07 -5.04
N THR A 81 -0.24 -15.08 -4.22
CA THR A 81 1.14 -15.50 -3.95
C THR A 81 1.83 -15.99 -5.22
N ILE A 82 1.12 -16.73 -6.09
CA ILE A 82 1.65 -17.13 -7.40
C ILE A 82 1.91 -15.90 -8.27
N PHE A 83 0.93 -15.00 -8.40
CA PHE A 83 1.07 -13.76 -9.18
C PHE A 83 2.29 -12.95 -8.74
N HIS A 84 2.47 -12.71 -7.44
CA HIS A 84 3.61 -11.96 -6.93
C HIS A 84 4.98 -12.65 -7.16
N LYS A 85 5.00 -13.98 -7.18
CA LYS A 85 6.23 -14.74 -7.46
C LYS A 85 6.61 -14.70 -8.94
N MET A 86 5.61 -14.76 -9.82
CA MET A 86 5.82 -14.77 -11.27
C MET A 86 6.00 -13.37 -11.86
N GLU A 87 5.28 -12.38 -11.32
CA GLU A 87 5.28 -10.98 -11.76
C GLU A 87 6.00 -10.10 -10.74
N GLN A 88 7.31 -10.35 -10.59
CA GLN A 88 8.13 -9.62 -9.63
C GLN A 88 8.29 -8.15 -10.02
N ARG A 89 8.28 -7.27 -9.02
CA ARG A 89 8.51 -5.82 -9.20
C ARG A 89 9.99 -5.47 -9.04
N THR A 90 10.84 -6.11 -9.84
CA THR A 90 12.30 -5.90 -9.85
C THR A 90 12.78 -5.42 -11.22
N LEU A 91 13.95 -4.78 -11.28
CA LEU A 91 14.53 -4.34 -12.56
C LEU A 91 14.78 -5.54 -13.50
N SER A 92 15.27 -6.67 -12.97
CA SER A 92 15.48 -7.88 -13.77
C SER A 92 14.18 -8.39 -14.38
N ALA A 93 13.09 -8.43 -13.61
CA ALA A 93 11.79 -8.84 -14.12
C ALA A 93 11.24 -7.85 -15.15
N ALA A 94 11.38 -6.54 -14.92
CA ALA A 94 11.01 -5.52 -15.89
C ALA A 94 11.82 -5.64 -17.19
N PHE A 95 13.13 -5.84 -17.10
CA PHE A 95 14.01 -6.00 -18.26
C PHE A 95 13.67 -7.25 -19.05
N LYS A 96 13.36 -8.36 -18.37
CA LYS A 96 12.86 -9.57 -19.02
C LYS A 96 11.50 -9.35 -19.68
N PHE A 97 10.56 -8.70 -19.00
CA PHE A 97 9.20 -8.49 -19.51
C PHE A 97 9.11 -7.52 -20.69
N TYR A 98 9.86 -6.42 -20.65
CA TYR A 98 9.82 -5.38 -21.68
C TYR A 98 10.81 -5.61 -22.81
N CYS A 99 11.98 -6.21 -22.54
CA CYS A 99 13.07 -6.32 -23.51
C CYS A 99 13.40 -7.78 -23.89
N ASP A 100 12.75 -8.77 -23.27
CA ASP A 100 13.05 -10.21 -23.42
C ASP A 100 14.52 -10.59 -23.15
N LYS A 101 15.18 -9.85 -22.23
CA LYS A 101 16.59 -10.02 -21.89
C LYS A 101 16.79 -10.36 -20.41
N GLU A 102 17.83 -11.12 -20.13
CA GLU A 102 18.29 -11.39 -18.78
C GLU A 102 19.27 -10.30 -18.30
N LEU A 103 19.10 -9.82 -17.07
CA LEU A 103 19.99 -8.82 -16.50
C LEU A 103 21.27 -9.46 -15.95
N VAL A 104 22.34 -9.44 -16.75
CA VAL A 104 23.67 -9.91 -16.33
C VAL A 104 24.42 -8.79 -15.61
N GLY A 105 24.98 -9.09 -14.43
CA GLY A 105 25.73 -8.11 -13.63
C GLY A 105 24.84 -7.16 -12.82
N ALA A 106 23.63 -7.61 -12.45
CA ALA A 106 22.72 -6.88 -11.57
C ALA A 106 23.42 -6.35 -10.30
N HIS A 107 22.98 -5.19 -9.81
CA HIS A 107 23.62 -4.41 -8.74
C HIS A 107 24.93 -3.71 -9.15
N GLY A 108 25.34 -3.83 -10.42
CA GLY A 108 26.37 -2.99 -11.01
C GLY A 108 25.75 -1.72 -11.59
N ALA A 109 26.21 -0.54 -11.13
CA ALA A 109 25.63 0.75 -11.52
C ALA A 109 25.48 0.92 -13.04
N LYS A 110 26.45 0.45 -13.84
CA LYS A 110 26.39 0.51 -15.30
C LYS A 110 25.30 -0.40 -15.87
N ALA A 111 25.30 -1.69 -15.48
CA ALA A 111 24.34 -2.67 -15.98
C ALA A 111 22.90 -2.26 -15.64
N ASP A 112 22.67 -1.80 -14.41
CA ASP A 112 21.36 -1.33 -13.97
C ASP A 112 20.93 -0.07 -14.72
N THR A 113 21.85 0.86 -15.02
CA THR A 113 21.56 2.07 -15.80
C THR A 113 21.18 1.73 -17.25
N GLU A 114 21.94 0.85 -17.90
CA GLU A 114 21.69 0.42 -19.28
C GLU A 114 20.35 -0.32 -19.38
N ALA A 115 20.07 -1.25 -18.47
CA ALA A 115 18.80 -1.96 -18.41
C ALA A 115 17.62 -1.02 -18.14
N THR A 116 17.77 -0.05 -17.25
CA THR A 116 16.73 0.95 -16.96
C THR A 116 16.41 1.80 -18.20
N TYR A 117 17.45 2.20 -18.95
CA TYR A 117 17.28 2.94 -20.20
C TYR A 117 16.52 2.11 -21.25
N GLU A 118 16.92 0.86 -21.45
CA GLU A 118 16.24 -0.02 -22.41
C GLU A 118 14.78 -0.30 -22.01
N VAL A 119 14.49 -0.49 -20.71
CA VAL A 119 13.13 -0.65 -20.21
C VAL A 119 12.29 0.59 -20.53
N LEU A 120 12.82 1.80 -20.32
CA LEU A 120 12.09 3.03 -20.63
C LEU A 120 11.76 3.13 -22.14
N LEU A 121 12.71 2.80 -23.02
CA LEU A 121 12.44 2.78 -24.46
C LEU A 121 11.34 1.78 -24.82
N ALA A 122 11.41 0.56 -24.29
CA ALA A 122 10.40 -0.46 -24.53
C ALA A 122 9.02 -0.09 -23.95
N GLN A 123 8.97 0.66 -22.84
CA GLN A 123 7.72 1.21 -22.31
C GLN A 123 7.12 2.25 -23.26
N LEU A 124 7.93 3.16 -23.80
CA LEU A 124 7.49 4.16 -24.78
C LEU A 124 6.97 3.50 -26.07
N ASP A 125 7.61 2.41 -26.51
CA ASP A 125 7.15 1.66 -27.69
C ASP A 125 5.84 0.90 -27.41
N ARG A 126 5.66 0.39 -26.18
CA ARG A 126 4.51 -0.44 -25.81
C ARG A 126 3.26 0.36 -25.47
N TYR A 127 3.42 1.55 -24.90
CA TYR A 127 2.33 2.37 -24.37
C TYR A 127 2.19 3.66 -25.18
N PRO A 128 1.24 3.74 -26.15
CA PRO A 128 1.03 4.93 -26.95
C PRO A 128 0.67 6.19 -26.15
N ASP A 129 0.10 6.00 -24.95
CA ASP A 129 -0.27 7.09 -24.05
C ASP A 129 0.94 7.67 -23.27
N LEU A 130 2.10 7.01 -23.30
CA LEU A 130 3.33 7.56 -22.76
C LEU A 130 3.97 8.48 -23.79
N GLU A 131 3.81 9.79 -23.60
CA GLU A 131 4.47 10.77 -24.45
C GLU A 131 5.99 10.75 -24.19
N ASN A 132 6.77 10.61 -25.27
CA ASN A 132 8.23 10.67 -25.22
C ASN A 132 8.73 12.11 -24.98
N ASN A 133 8.47 12.60 -23.78
CA ASN A 133 8.83 13.92 -23.29
C ASN A 133 9.20 13.81 -21.81
N VAL A 134 10.43 14.23 -21.47
CA VAL A 134 10.97 14.09 -20.11
C VAL A 134 10.07 14.72 -19.04
N LYS A 135 9.46 15.88 -19.31
CA LYS A 135 8.60 16.55 -18.34
C LYS A 135 7.31 15.77 -18.10
N LYS A 136 6.65 15.33 -19.17
CA LYS A 136 5.42 14.54 -19.07
C LYS A 136 5.64 13.18 -18.43
N LEU A 137 6.77 12.53 -18.73
CA LEU A 137 7.17 11.28 -18.07
C LEU A 137 7.44 11.51 -16.58
N ALA A 138 8.11 12.61 -16.21
CA ALA A 138 8.34 12.98 -14.82
C ALA A 138 7.01 13.19 -14.08
N ASP A 139 6.10 13.96 -14.68
CA ASP A 139 4.76 14.21 -14.13
C ASP A 139 3.97 12.89 -13.97
N PHE A 140 3.98 12.02 -15.00
CA PHE A 140 3.31 10.72 -14.97
C PHE A 140 3.88 9.75 -13.92
N SER A 141 5.20 9.79 -13.69
CA SER A 141 5.89 8.94 -12.71
C SER A 141 5.75 9.42 -11.26
N THR A 142 5.19 10.61 -11.03
CA THR A 142 5.08 11.20 -9.69
C THR A 142 3.91 10.57 -8.93
N TYR A 143 4.21 9.76 -7.91
CA TYR A 143 3.19 9.08 -7.10
C TYR A 143 2.55 9.98 -6.03
N ARG A 144 3.33 10.86 -5.39
CA ARG A 144 2.87 11.85 -4.39
C ARG A 144 3.73 13.10 -4.48
N GLN A 145 3.10 14.27 -4.48
CA GLN A 145 3.81 15.53 -4.29
C GLN A 145 4.13 15.72 -2.81
N ASN A 146 5.40 15.56 -2.46
CA ASN A 146 5.92 15.88 -1.14
C ASN A 146 6.87 17.07 -1.25
N ALA A 147 6.93 17.90 -0.21
CA ALA A 147 7.90 18.99 -0.14
C ALA A 147 9.33 18.46 0.00
N ASP A 148 9.51 17.27 0.59
CA ASP A 148 10.78 16.58 0.69
C ASP A 148 10.75 15.18 0.03
N PHE A 149 11.91 14.73 -0.48
CA PHE A 149 12.00 13.44 -1.19
C PHE A 149 11.77 12.22 -0.29
N ALA A 150 11.95 12.34 1.02
CA ALA A 150 11.71 11.24 1.95
C ALA A 150 10.25 11.18 2.42
N GLY A 151 9.43 12.16 2.04
CA GLY A 151 8.00 12.17 2.29
C GLY A 151 7.62 12.40 3.75
N PHE A 152 8.47 13.05 4.54
CA PHE A 152 8.17 13.48 5.93
C PHE A 152 7.40 14.81 5.99
N ILE A 153 7.48 15.60 4.92
CA ILE A 153 6.79 16.87 4.73
C ILE A 153 6.01 16.77 3.41
N GLY A 154 4.69 16.69 3.53
CA GLY A 154 3.76 16.66 2.41
C GLY A 154 3.06 17.98 2.23
N PHE A 155 2.09 18.01 1.32
CA PHE A 155 1.14 19.11 1.16
C PHE A 155 -0.27 18.64 1.54
N ASP A 156 -1.07 19.53 2.13
CA ASP A 156 -2.50 19.32 2.28
C ASP A 156 -3.27 19.75 1.01
N GLU A 157 -4.61 19.72 1.09
CA GLU A 157 -5.49 20.11 -0.01
C GLU A 157 -5.36 21.60 -0.40
N ASP A 158 -4.85 22.43 0.51
CA ASP A 158 -4.61 23.87 0.30
C ASP A 158 -3.18 24.15 -0.19
N GLU A 159 -2.42 23.12 -0.57
CA GLU A 159 -1.00 23.17 -0.94
C GLU A 159 -0.08 23.72 0.18
N GLU A 160 -0.48 23.60 1.46
CA GLU A 160 0.35 24.01 2.59
C GLU A 160 1.19 22.84 3.15
N GLU A 161 2.42 23.13 3.58
CA GLU A 161 3.31 22.08 4.07
C GLU A 161 2.81 21.47 5.40
N ILE A 162 2.60 20.16 5.42
CA ILE A 162 2.18 19.38 6.58
C ILE A 162 3.19 18.29 6.95
N PHE A 163 3.24 17.92 8.22
CA PHE A 163 3.94 16.69 8.62
C PHE A 163 3.13 15.46 8.24
N THR A 164 3.78 14.44 7.69
CA THR A 164 3.14 13.17 7.29
C THR A 164 3.37 12.03 8.29
N PHE A 165 4.07 12.31 9.39
CA PHE A 165 4.56 11.34 10.35
C PHE A 165 4.40 11.81 11.81
N GLY A 166 4.56 10.86 12.73
CA GLY A 166 4.63 11.13 14.17
C GLY A 166 3.35 11.73 14.77
N LYS A 167 3.46 12.27 15.98
CA LYS A 167 2.33 12.86 16.74
C LYS A 167 1.69 14.08 16.05
N HIS A 168 2.39 14.68 15.09
CA HIS A 168 1.94 15.87 14.35
C HIS A 168 1.53 15.54 12.91
N LYS A 169 1.32 14.26 12.59
CA LYS A 169 0.82 13.84 11.28
C LYS A 169 -0.48 14.59 10.92
N GLY A 170 -0.52 15.16 9.73
CA GLY A 170 -1.62 15.97 9.20
C GLY A 170 -1.60 17.44 9.65
N LYS A 171 -0.69 17.85 10.55
CA LYS A 171 -0.63 19.23 11.02
C LYS A 171 0.31 20.07 10.15
N LYS A 172 -0.07 21.33 9.94
CA LYS A 172 0.72 22.35 9.24
C LYS A 172 2.06 22.56 9.93
N VAL A 173 3.14 22.43 9.17
CA VAL A 173 4.52 22.57 9.66
C VAL A 173 4.68 23.94 10.34
N ASN A 174 4.21 25.00 9.68
CA ASN A 174 4.30 26.35 10.20
C ASN A 174 3.63 26.56 11.55
N VAL A 175 2.52 25.86 11.82
CA VAL A 175 1.79 25.94 13.09
C VAL A 175 2.58 25.23 14.18
N VAL A 176 3.02 23.99 13.90
CA VAL A 176 3.80 23.19 14.86
C VAL A 176 5.12 23.87 15.23
N LEU A 177 5.81 24.49 14.27
CA LEU A 177 7.06 25.19 14.54
C LEU A 177 6.88 26.46 15.41
N GLU A 178 5.69 27.05 15.44
CA GLU A 178 5.35 28.17 16.31
C GLU A 178 4.93 27.71 17.70
N GLU A 179 4.02 26.75 17.78
CA GLU A 179 3.46 26.25 19.04
C GLU A 179 4.49 25.42 19.84
N GLU A 180 5.33 24.65 19.14
CA GLU A 180 6.36 23.81 19.72
C GLU A 180 7.75 24.10 19.11
N PRO A 181 8.41 25.24 19.42
CA PRO A 181 9.70 25.61 18.83
C PRO A 181 10.81 24.55 19.01
N GLY A 182 10.73 23.76 20.09
CA GLY A 182 11.64 22.65 20.36
C GLY A 182 11.56 21.51 19.34
N TYR A 183 10.41 21.35 18.67
CA TYR A 183 10.20 20.32 17.65
C TYR A 183 11.12 20.51 16.44
N PHE A 184 11.38 21.76 16.06
CA PHE A 184 12.38 22.09 15.03
C PHE A 184 13.76 21.55 15.38
N GLY A 185 14.23 21.84 16.60
CA GLY A 185 15.54 21.40 17.08
C GLY A 185 15.63 19.88 17.19
N TRP A 186 14.55 19.23 17.62
CA TRP A 186 14.47 17.77 17.65
C TRP A 186 14.65 17.16 16.26
N ILE A 187 13.91 17.62 15.23
CA ILE A 187 14.06 17.10 13.86
C ILE A 187 15.47 17.32 13.32
N LEU A 188 16.07 18.49 13.55
CA LEU A 188 17.42 18.78 13.06
C LEU A 188 18.49 17.88 13.69
N ASN A 189 18.31 17.46 14.95
CA ASN A 189 19.26 16.60 15.66
C ASN A 189 18.95 15.10 15.53
N ALA A 190 17.71 14.73 15.23
CA ALA A 190 17.31 13.35 15.00
C ALA A 190 17.78 12.84 13.62
N ASP A 191 17.64 11.53 13.40
CA ASP A 191 18.06 10.85 12.17
C ASP A 191 17.03 11.04 11.04
N PHE A 192 16.97 12.27 10.53
CA PHE A 192 16.22 12.63 9.32
C PHE A 192 17.16 12.90 8.15
N PRO A 193 16.74 12.61 6.91
CA PRO A 193 17.49 12.97 5.72
C PRO A 193 17.83 14.47 5.68
N LEU A 194 19.05 14.79 5.24
CA LEU A 194 19.51 16.18 5.18
C LEU A 194 18.61 17.07 4.30
N TYR A 195 18.01 16.50 3.25
CA TYR A 195 17.08 17.23 2.40
C TYR A 195 15.79 17.61 3.15
N THR A 196 15.23 16.71 3.95
CA THR A 196 14.09 17.00 4.83
C THR A 196 14.43 18.12 5.81
N LYS A 197 15.61 18.07 6.44
CA LYS A 197 16.10 19.12 7.34
C LYS A 197 16.26 20.47 6.64
N LYS A 198 16.76 20.47 5.40
CA LYS A 198 16.88 21.66 4.54
C LYS A 198 15.51 22.26 4.23
N VAL A 199 14.54 21.44 3.78
CA VAL A 199 13.17 21.87 3.49
C VAL A 199 12.51 22.47 4.74
N LEU A 200 12.62 21.80 5.88
CA LEU A 200 12.08 22.30 7.16
C LEU A 200 12.68 23.66 7.54
N THR A 201 13.98 23.83 7.33
CA THR A 201 14.68 25.10 7.59
C THR A 201 14.21 26.20 6.64
N GLN A 202 14.00 25.89 5.36
CA GLN A 202 13.46 26.84 4.38
C GLN A 202 12.04 27.28 4.72
N ILE A 203 11.17 26.38 5.20
CA ILE A 203 9.83 26.72 5.69
C ILE A 203 9.93 27.73 6.84
N LYS A 204 10.78 27.44 7.84
CA LYS A 204 10.98 28.33 8.99
C LYS A 204 11.50 29.72 8.59
N LEU A 205 12.45 29.79 7.65
CA LEU A 205 13.01 31.06 7.16
C LEU A 205 11.99 31.87 6.35
N ARG A 206 11.21 31.22 5.47
CA ARG A 206 10.12 31.89 4.72
C ARG A 206 9.14 32.59 5.65
N LYS A 207 8.78 31.93 6.75
CA LYS A 207 7.87 32.48 7.75
C LYS A 207 8.45 33.69 8.50
N LEU A 208 9.76 33.67 8.81
CA LEU A 208 10.42 34.81 9.45
C LEU A 208 10.46 36.04 8.54
N ASN A 209 10.70 35.85 7.24
CA ASN A 209 10.73 36.95 6.27
C ASN A 209 9.34 37.54 5.98
N ASN A 210 8.27 36.75 6.07
CA ASN A 210 6.89 37.23 5.88
C ASN A 210 6.30 37.96 7.10
N LYS A 211 7.04 38.01 8.23
CA LYS A 211 6.63 38.74 9.45
C LYS A 211 7.31 40.11 9.60
N LEU A 212 8.22 40.47 8.69
CA LEU A 212 8.90 41.76 8.59
C LEU A 212 8.21 42.64 7.55
#